data_AF-A0A933GGR0-F1
#
_entry.id   AF-A0A933GGR0-F1
#
_cell.length_a   1.000
_cell.length_b   1.000
_cell.length_c   1.000
_cell.angle_alpha   90.00
_cell.angle_beta   90.00
_cell.angle_gamma   90.00
#
_symmetry.space_group_name_H-M   'P 1'
#
loop_
_entity.id
_entity.type
_entity.pdbx_description
1 polymer ?
#
loop_
_entity_poly.entity_id
_entity_poly.type
_entity_poly.pdbx_seq_one_letter_code
_entity_poly.pdbx_strand_id
1 'polypeptide(L)'
;MDAARPVLALEEWQSRTLEGVTLTPPERRLVARLQAEEHHRLGIDELRQGLRVTATSWVGVVRFEQFDLHITPKLAGNNLGLLELIEFTTGLGALQRLPGARELATEGSALLDLIGLLLADAAERLFNAGLYREYIEHDEDLPMVRGRILVAEQVLRHFGRVDRVACRFDEHDFDVLDNRLVAAALRLCGRHVADEGVRRRVRIVQDLFEQICEPDQLDVVAARQMVSYHRLNDHYRDAHTLAWLVIDGLGVRDLFDPGGLSCFAFLLDMNALFERFVSLLVAKLLGARGYRVRSQYADRSIILTADTNRPYGRVVPDLLIDRPGPPQERLAVDVKYKLYDERRLAPDDLYQAFLYAYAFKVGGSPQGARAVLIYPATRGLITATRLRVLPVSEPSSAEITAVGIAIPAALAEAKTARVGPVSEGLLKVLVGSPTAEPSSVSRAR
;
A
#
# COMPACT_ATOMS: atom_id res chain seq x y z
N MET A 1 -8.00 34.32 -13.05
CA MET A 1 -8.13 34.11 -11.59
C MET A 1 -9.16 33.04 -11.42
N ASP A 2 -8.74 31.79 -11.28
CA ASP A 2 -9.64 30.68 -11.00
C ASP A 2 -10.17 30.90 -9.57
N ALA A 3 -11.49 31.06 -9.41
CA ALA A 3 -12.07 31.18 -8.08
C ALA A 3 -11.76 29.89 -7.32
N ALA A 4 -11.28 30.01 -6.07
CA ALA A 4 -10.98 28.83 -5.26
C ALA A 4 -12.24 27.97 -5.13
N ARG A 5 -12.17 26.72 -5.58
CA ARG A 5 -13.29 25.78 -5.48
C ARG A 5 -13.59 25.53 -4.00
N PRO A 6 -14.87 25.43 -3.59
CA PRO A 6 -15.21 25.05 -2.23
C PRO A 6 -14.70 23.65 -1.92
N VAL A 7 -14.15 23.45 -0.72
CA VAL A 7 -13.68 22.16 -0.23
C VAL A 7 -14.76 21.51 0.63
N LEU A 8 -15.21 20.32 0.22
CA LEU A 8 -16.04 19.43 1.01
C LEU A 8 -15.15 18.44 1.76
N ALA A 9 -14.96 18.65 3.06
CA ALA A 9 -14.30 17.67 3.91
C ALA A 9 -15.31 16.61 4.40
N LEU A 10 -14.97 15.33 4.25
CA LEU A 10 -15.65 14.18 4.83
C LEU A 10 -14.65 13.29 5.55
N GLU A 11 -15.07 12.69 6.66
CA GLU A 11 -14.36 11.54 7.22
C GLU A 11 -14.86 10.24 6.56
N GLU A 12 -14.07 9.18 6.63
CA GLU A 12 -14.46 7.83 6.21
C GLU A 12 -15.84 7.42 6.79
N TRP A 13 -16.64 6.71 5.98
CA TRP A 13 -18.02 6.29 6.31
C TRP A 13 -19.04 7.39 6.63
N GLN A 14 -18.72 8.66 6.34
CA GLN A 14 -19.68 9.76 6.41
C GLN A 14 -20.39 9.98 5.07
N SER A 15 -21.62 10.48 5.13
CA SER A 15 -22.38 10.93 3.96
C SER A 15 -22.81 12.38 4.11
N ARG A 16 -22.81 13.12 3.00
CA ARG A 16 -23.30 14.50 2.95
C ARG A 16 -24.02 14.77 1.64
N THR A 17 -25.09 15.57 1.72
CA THR A 17 -25.83 16.03 0.55
C THR A 17 -25.39 17.44 0.20
N LEU A 18 -25.11 17.67 -1.08
CA LEU A 18 -24.83 18.98 -1.68
C LEU A 18 -26.03 19.40 -2.51
N GLU A 19 -26.62 20.55 -2.21
CA GLU A 19 -27.75 21.10 -2.97
C GLU A 19 -27.25 21.89 -4.18
N GLY A 20 -27.96 21.80 -5.31
CA GLY A 20 -27.68 22.60 -6.51
C GLY A 20 -26.42 22.24 -7.30
N VAL A 21 -25.71 21.17 -6.91
CA VAL A 21 -24.53 20.66 -7.63
C VAL A 21 -24.96 19.62 -8.66
N THR A 22 -24.36 19.67 -9.85
CA THR A 22 -24.64 18.72 -10.93
C THR A 22 -23.35 18.18 -11.53
N LEU A 23 -23.36 16.94 -11.99
CA LEU A 23 -22.19 16.33 -12.61
C LEU A 23 -22.18 16.60 -14.11
N THR A 24 -21.01 16.96 -14.63
CA THR A 24 -20.69 17.00 -16.05
C THR A 24 -20.50 15.58 -16.61
N PRO A 25 -20.54 15.39 -17.94
CA PRO A 25 -20.31 14.07 -18.54
C PRO A 25 -18.95 13.43 -18.18
N PRO A 26 -17.81 14.16 -18.12
CA PRO A 26 -16.54 13.61 -17.62
C PRO A 26 -16.63 13.13 -16.17
N GLU A 27 -17.26 13.92 -15.28
CA GLU A 27 -17.41 13.56 -13.88
C GLU A 27 -18.31 12.33 -13.69
N ARG A 28 -19.40 12.20 -14.44
CA ARG A 28 -20.23 10.97 -14.42
C ARG A 28 -19.43 9.72 -14.79
N ARG A 29 -18.50 9.83 -15.74
CA ARG A 29 -17.60 8.71 -16.08
C ARG A 29 -16.62 8.42 -14.95
N LEU A 30 -16.08 9.45 -14.30
CA LEU A 30 -15.24 9.29 -13.12
C LEU A 30 -16.00 8.57 -12.00
N VAL A 31 -17.20 9.05 -11.65
CA VAL A 31 -18.06 8.46 -10.63
C VAL A 31 -18.40 7.01 -10.95
N ALA A 32 -18.85 6.72 -12.17
CA ALA A 32 -19.19 5.36 -12.59
C ALA A 32 -18.00 4.40 -12.45
N ARG A 33 -16.76 4.85 -12.74
CA ARG A 33 -15.55 4.04 -12.51
C ARG A 33 -15.33 3.78 -11.02
N LEU A 34 -15.35 4.83 -10.19
CA LEU A 34 -15.13 4.72 -8.75
C LEU A 34 -16.17 3.83 -8.06
N GLN A 35 -17.39 3.73 -8.61
CA GLN A 35 -18.47 2.88 -8.10
C GLN A 35 -18.44 1.45 -8.68
N ALA A 36 -18.07 1.26 -9.95
CA ALA A 36 -18.11 -0.04 -10.63
C ALA A 36 -16.93 -0.95 -10.25
N GLU A 37 -15.86 -0.40 -9.71
CA GLU A 37 -14.73 -1.19 -9.23
C GLU A 37 -15.13 -2.09 -8.05
N GLU A 38 -14.47 -3.25 -7.94
CA GLU A 38 -14.76 -4.32 -6.97
C GLU A 38 -14.87 -3.81 -5.51
N HIS A 39 -14.20 -2.70 -5.20
CA HIS A 39 -14.12 -2.12 -3.85
C HIS A 39 -14.99 -0.88 -3.60
N HIS A 40 -15.81 -0.43 -4.58
CA HIS A 40 -16.72 0.73 -4.43
C HIS A 40 -16.06 1.92 -3.72
N ARG A 41 -15.07 2.56 -4.36
CA ARG A 41 -14.18 3.54 -3.70
C ARG A 41 -14.92 4.74 -3.14
N LEU A 42 -15.97 5.20 -3.82
CA LEU A 42 -16.75 6.37 -3.44
C LEU A 42 -18.20 6.20 -3.87
N GLY A 43 -19.16 6.51 -2.98
CA GLY A 43 -20.58 6.56 -3.34
C GLY A 43 -20.98 7.97 -3.75
N ILE A 44 -21.46 8.16 -4.98
CA ILE A 44 -22.09 9.41 -5.41
C ILE A 44 -23.43 9.10 -6.07
N ASP A 45 -24.51 9.63 -5.48
CA ASP A 45 -25.87 9.49 -6.01
C ASP A 45 -26.38 10.85 -6.51
N GLU A 46 -26.76 10.92 -7.80
CA GLU A 46 -27.46 12.08 -8.36
C GLU A 46 -28.91 12.11 -7.83
N LEU A 47 -29.24 13.13 -7.03
CA LEU A 47 -30.58 13.38 -6.50
C LEU A 47 -31.30 14.43 -7.35
N ARG A 48 -32.62 14.57 -7.15
CA ARG A 48 -33.44 15.57 -7.90
C ARG A 48 -32.97 17.02 -7.73
N GLN A 49 -32.33 17.35 -6.60
CA GLN A 49 -31.92 18.73 -6.25
C GLN A 49 -30.44 18.82 -5.87
N GLY A 50 -29.61 17.86 -6.26
CA GLY A 50 -28.19 17.89 -5.95
C GLY A 50 -27.53 16.51 -5.92
N LEU A 51 -26.47 16.36 -5.13
CA LEU A 51 -25.69 15.13 -5.04
C LEU A 51 -25.64 14.64 -3.60
N ARG A 52 -25.69 13.31 -3.40
CA ARG A 52 -25.28 12.69 -2.15
C ARG A 52 -23.91 12.06 -2.33
N VAL A 53 -22.96 12.46 -1.51
CA VAL A 53 -21.61 11.90 -1.46
C VAL A 53 -21.49 11.04 -0.21
N THR A 54 -20.98 9.81 -0.35
CA THR A 54 -20.77 8.84 0.73
C THR A 54 -19.34 8.32 0.67
N ALA A 55 -18.54 8.69 1.67
CA ALA A 55 -17.19 8.18 1.83
C ALA A 55 -17.21 6.72 2.30
N THR A 56 -16.20 5.96 1.87
CA THR A 56 -16.02 4.55 2.26
C THR A 56 -14.73 4.40 3.06
N SER A 57 -13.99 3.30 2.90
CA SER A 57 -12.65 3.06 3.44
C SER A 57 -11.53 3.58 2.53
N TRP A 58 -11.84 4.49 1.61
CA TRP A 58 -10.86 5.12 0.72
C TRP A 58 -10.69 6.59 1.11
N VAL A 59 -9.43 7.02 1.20
CA VAL A 59 -9.07 8.37 1.65
C VAL A 59 -8.26 9.10 0.58
N GLY A 60 -8.35 10.42 0.53
CA GLY A 60 -7.65 11.24 -0.44
C GLY A 60 -8.50 12.38 -0.98
N VAL A 61 -8.30 12.73 -2.25
CA VAL A 61 -8.91 13.90 -2.88
C VAL A 61 -9.61 13.51 -4.18
N VAL A 62 -10.84 13.97 -4.36
CA VAL A 62 -11.55 13.90 -5.64
C VAL A 62 -11.92 15.31 -6.07
N ARG A 63 -11.40 15.74 -7.21
CA ARG A 63 -11.68 17.05 -7.79
C ARG A 63 -12.83 16.96 -8.76
N PHE A 64 -13.81 17.84 -8.56
CA PHE A 64 -14.89 18.15 -9.49
C PHE A 64 -14.73 19.60 -9.98
N GLU A 65 -15.44 19.97 -11.03
CA GLU A 65 -15.43 21.33 -11.56
C GLU A 65 -15.95 22.34 -10.52
N GLN A 66 -16.97 21.95 -9.76
CA GLN A 66 -17.67 22.82 -8.81
C GLN A 66 -17.14 22.74 -7.37
N PHE A 67 -16.41 21.69 -6.98
CA PHE A 67 -15.92 21.49 -5.61
C PHE A 67 -14.77 20.48 -5.55
N ASP A 68 -13.94 20.56 -4.51
CA ASP A 68 -12.98 19.51 -4.18
C ASP A 68 -13.51 18.69 -2.98
N LEU A 69 -13.52 17.37 -3.09
CA LEU A 69 -13.88 16.44 -2.02
C LEU A 69 -12.60 15.93 -1.35
N HIS A 70 -12.45 16.20 -0.06
CA HIS A 70 -11.34 15.71 0.76
C HIS A 70 -11.86 14.65 1.73
N ILE A 71 -11.44 13.41 1.54
CA ILE A 71 -11.80 12.29 2.42
C ILE A 71 -10.63 12.03 3.36
N THR A 72 -10.85 12.24 4.64
CA THR A 72 -9.80 12.17 5.67
C THR A 72 -9.90 10.88 6.49
N PRO A 73 -8.76 10.30 6.89
CA PRO A 73 -8.75 9.03 7.62
C PRO A 73 -9.22 9.25 9.06
N LYS A 74 -10.36 8.66 9.43
CA LYS A 74 -10.90 8.77 10.80
C LYS A 74 -10.05 7.96 11.78
N LEU A 75 -9.58 6.79 11.36
CA LEU A 75 -8.98 5.79 12.26
C LEU A 75 -7.46 5.91 12.38
N ALA A 76 -6.83 6.52 11.37
CA ALA A 76 -5.41 6.91 11.44
C ALA A 76 -5.23 8.31 12.07
N GLY A 77 -6.30 8.96 12.52
CA GLY A 77 -6.28 10.28 13.16
C GLY A 77 -6.33 11.44 12.17
N ASN A 78 -5.31 11.58 11.32
CA ASN A 78 -5.24 12.63 10.29
C ASN A 78 -4.27 12.23 9.15
N ASN A 79 -4.02 13.13 8.21
CA ASN A 79 -3.09 12.89 7.11
C ASN A 79 -1.67 12.58 7.59
N LEU A 80 -1.21 13.18 8.71
CA LEU A 80 0.08 12.84 9.29
C LEU A 80 0.11 11.39 9.78
N GLY A 81 -0.89 10.95 10.55
CA GLY A 81 -0.99 9.56 11.00
C GLY A 81 -1.10 8.56 9.85
N LEU A 82 -1.76 8.92 8.74
CA LEU A 82 -1.74 8.14 7.51
C LEU A 82 -0.35 8.04 6.90
N LEU A 83 0.40 9.14 6.82
CA LEU A 83 1.78 9.11 6.34
C LEU A 83 2.67 8.26 7.27
N GLU A 84 2.49 8.34 8.58
CA GLU A 84 3.21 7.48 9.53
C GLU A 84 2.89 5.98 9.34
N LEU A 85 1.64 5.67 8.99
CA LEU A 85 1.19 4.31 8.65
C LEU A 85 1.84 3.83 7.34
N ILE A 86 1.88 4.68 6.32
CA ILE A 86 2.57 4.42 5.05
C ILE A 86 4.06 4.19 5.30
N GLU A 87 4.72 5.05 6.08
CA GLU A 87 6.13 4.89 6.46
C GLU A 87 6.41 3.54 7.11
N PHE A 88 5.58 3.16 8.08
CA PHE A 88 5.74 1.88 8.75
C PHE A 88 5.57 0.69 7.80
N THR A 89 4.62 0.74 6.87
CA THR A 89 4.29 -0.38 5.98
C THR A 89 5.23 -0.54 4.79
N THR A 90 5.91 0.54 4.41
CA THR A 90 6.80 0.61 3.26
C THR A 90 8.27 0.65 3.65
N GLY A 91 8.58 1.05 4.88
CA GLY A 91 9.94 1.34 5.33
C GLY A 91 10.43 2.74 4.93
N LEU A 92 9.57 3.60 4.37
CA LEU A 92 9.92 4.99 4.08
C LEU A 92 10.33 5.72 5.37
N GLY A 93 11.46 6.45 5.32
CA GLY A 93 11.90 7.35 6.39
C GLY A 93 11.76 8.83 6.04
N ALA A 94 10.76 9.19 5.23
CA ALA A 94 10.67 10.50 4.57
C ALA A 94 10.25 11.65 5.52
N LEU A 95 9.32 11.42 6.44
CA LEU A 95 8.83 12.39 7.44
C LEU A 95 9.88 12.80 8.46
N GLN A 96 10.90 11.97 8.71
CA GLN A 96 12.04 12.36 9.56
C GLN A 96 13.02 13.27 8.81
N ARG A 97 13.15 13.06 7.49
CA ARG A 97 14.10 13.77 6.64
C ARG A 97 13.58 15.13 6.16
N LEU A 98 12.25 15.28 6.06
CA LEU A 98 11.62 16.50 5.56
C LEU A 98 10.62 17.09 6.58
N PRO A 99 11.07 17.98 7.48
CA PRO A 99 10.20 18.64 8.46
C PRO A 99 9.02 19.40 7.84
N GLY A 100 9.23 20.02 6.67
CA GLY A 100 8.18 20.75 5.95
C GLY A 100 6.97 19.89 5.55
N ALA A 101 7.14 18.56 5.39
CA ALA A 101 6.00 17.67 5.16
C ALA A 101 5.10 17.54 6.39
N ARG A 102 5.67 17.63 7.61
CA ARG A 102 4.88 17.62 8.85
C ARG A 102 4.13 18.93 9.03
N GLU A 103 4.79 20.06 8.75
CA GLU A 103 4.18 21.39 8.81
C GLU A 103 2.98 21.46 7.85
N LEU A 104 3.19 21.09 6.59
CA LEU A 104 2.14 21.04 5.58
C LEU A 104 0.99 20.08 5.96
N ALA A 105 1.31 18.94 6.61
CA ALA A 105 0.29 18.01 7.10
C ALA A 105 -0.52 18.60 8.27
N THR A 106 0.13 19.38 9.15
CA THR A 106 -0.55 20.06 10.26
C THR A 106 -1.40 21.24 9.81
N GLU A 107 -1.07 21.85 8.68
CA GLU A 107 -1.86 22.93 8.05
C GLU A 107 -3.12 22.41 7.32
N GLY A 108 -3.30 21.09 7.24
CA GLY A 108 -4.49 20.48 6.66
C GLY A 108 -4.45 20.37 5.12
N SER A 109 -3.27 20.46 4.51
CA SER A 109 -3.11 20.31 3.07
C SER A 109 -3.60 18.96 2.55
N ALA A 110 -3.96 18.94 1.26
CA ALA A 110 -4.41 17.74 0.59
C ALA A 110 -3.35 16.63 0.67
N LEU A 111 -3.81 15.38 0.82
CA LEU A 111 -2.92 14.22 0.89
C LEU A 111 -1.99 14.11 -0.32
N LEU A 112 -2.48 14.47 -1.51
CA LEU A 112 -1.68 14.47 -2.73
C LEU A 112 -0.53 15.49 -2.69
N ASP A 113 -0.73 16.66 -2.07
CA ASP A 113 0.33 17.67 -1.92
C ASP A 113 1.45 17.14 -1.00
N LEU A 114 1.08 16.43 0.06
CA LEU A 114 2.04 15.80 0.96
C LEU A 114 2.85 14.71 0.25
N ILE A 115 2.18 13.81 -0.48
CA ILE A 115 2.86 12.76 -1.26
C ILE A 115 3.72 13.38 -2.36
N GLY A 116 3.26 14.43 -3.03
CA GLY A 116 4.03 15.14 -4.05
C GLY A 116 5.29 15.79 -3.51
N LEU A 117 5.21 16.41 -2.33
CA LEU A 117 6.36 16.99 -1.65
C LEU A 117 7.39 15.91 -1.28
N LEU A 118 6.93 14.77 -0.75
CA LEU A 118 7.81 13.63 -0.42
C LEU A 118 8.43 13.01 -1.67
N LEU A 119 7.67 12.89 -2.78
CA LEU A 119 8.16 12.36 -4.05
C LEU A 119 9.24 13.26 -4.64
N ALA A 120 9.03 14.57 -4.66
CA ALA A 120 10.02 15.53 -5.13
C ALA A 120 11.32 15.45 -4.31
N ASP A 121 11.22 15.40 -2.98
CA ASP A 121 12.37 15.22 -2.10
C ASP A 121 13.13 13.91 -2.38
N ALA A 122 12.40 12.80 -2.53
CA ALA A 122 13.02 11.51 -2.84
C ALA A 122 13.74 11.53 -4.18
N ALA A 123 13.14 12.15 -5.20
CA ALA A 123 13.71 12.28 -6.54
C ALA A 123 14.94 13.20 -6.58
N GLU A 124 14.93 14.33 -5.85
CA GLU A 124 16.12 15.20 -5.70
C GLU A 124 17.30 14.44 -5.05
N ARG A 125 17.00 13.59 -4.06
CA ARG A 125 18.04 12.74 -3.44
C ARG A 125 18.64 11.74 -4.41
N LEU A 126 17.89 11.24 -5.38
CA LEU A 126 18.43 10.35 -6.41
C LEU A 126 19.48 11.07 -7.28
N PHE A 127 19.25 12.33 -7.65
CA PHE A 127 20.26 13.12 -8.35
C PHE A 127 21.55 13.28 -7.53
N ASN A 128 21.42 13.54 -6.22
CA ASN A 128 22.57 13.70 -5.33
C ASN A 128 23.32 12.38 -5.09
N ALA A 129 22.60 11.25 -5.04
CA ALA A 129 23.19 9.93 -4.85
C ALA A 129 23.76 9.32 -6.15
N GLY A 130 23.37 9.87 -7.31
CA GLY A 130 23.66 9.32 -8.63
C GLY A 130 22.52 8.45 -9.13
N LEU A 131 22.05 8.76 -10.34
CA LEU A 131 21.00 8.00 -10.98
C LEU A 131 21.50 6.64 -11.48
N TYR A 132 20.62 5.64 -11.35
CA TYR A 132 20.79 4.35 -11.96
C TYR A 132 20.81 4.50 -13.48
N ARG A 133 21.68 3.72 -14.10
CA ARG A 133 21.93 3.70 -15.54
C ARG A 133 22.21 2.27 -15.96
N GLU A 134 21.71 1.88 -17.11
CA GLU A 134 22.01 0.58 -17.70
C GLU A 134 23.14 0.73 -18.73
N TYR A 135 23.88 -0.36 -18.90
CA TYR A 135 24.91 -0.47 -19.91
C TYR A 135 24.26 -1.05 -21.16
N ILE A 136 24.09 -0.23 -22.18
CA ILE A 136 23.60 -0.69 -23.49
C ILE A 136 24.81 -0.93 -24.37
N GLU A 137 24.93 -2.14 -24.90
CA GLU A 137 26.00 -2.51 -25.83
C GLU A 137 25.67 -1.96 -27.23
N HIS A 138 26.54 -1.09 -27.75
CA HIS A 138 26.42 -0.51 -29.08
C HIS A 138 27.51 -1.05 -30.01
N ASP A 139 27.09 -1.44 -31.21
CA ASP A 139 27.98 -1.77 -32.33
C ASP A 139 27.96 -0.61 -33.35
N GLU A 140 29.07 0.11 -33.49
CA GLU A 140 29.15 1.29 -34.37
C GLU A 140 30.52 1.42 -35.07
N ASP A 141 30.50 1.96 -36.29
CA ASP A 141 31.70 2.25 -37.09
C ASP A 141 32.23 3.67 -36.82
N LEU A 142 33.20 3.77 -35.90
CA LEU A 142 33.71 5.05 -35.39
C LEU A 142 35.04 5.46 -36.03
N PRO A 143 35.34 6.76 -36.14
CA PRO A 143 36.63 7.25 -36.64
C PRO A 143 37.79 7.02 -35.66
N MET A 144 37.49 6.61 -34.41
CA MET A 144 38.46 6.30 -33.37
C MET A 144 38.00 5.08 -32.58
N VAL A 145 38.95 4.37 -31.95
CA VAL A 145 38.64 3.18 -31.14
C VAL A 145 37.91 3.59 -29.86
N ARG A 146 36.69 3.09 -29.67
CA ARG A 146 35.92 3.17 -28.42
C ARG A 146 35.55 1.75 -28.00
N GLY A 147 35.91 1.34 -26.78
CA GLY A 147 35.66 -0.02 -26.31
C GLY A 147 36.47 -1.08 -27.04
N ARG A 148 35.82 -2.17 -27.48
CA ARG A 148 36.43 -3.33 -28.14
C ARG A 148 36.30 -3.24 -29.65
N ILE A 149 37.39 -3.48 -30.37
CA ILE A 149 37.35 -3.61 -31.83
C ILE A 149 36.73 -4.96 -32.23
N LEU A 150 35.71 -4.91 -33.09
CA LEU A 150 35.10 -6.09 -33.69
C LEU A 150 35.93 -6.53 -34.90
N VAL A 151 37.03 -7.26 -34.65
CA VAL A 151 38.03 -7.63 -35.67
C VAL A 151 37.42 -8.33 -36.88
N ALA A 152 36.47 -9.24 -36.67
CA ALA A 152 35.79 -9.93 -37.77
C ALA A 152 34.99 -8.95 -38.65
N GLU A 153 34.21 -8.06 -38.04
CA GLU A 153 33.43 -7.05 -38.76
C GLU A 153 34.33 -6.00 -39.43
N GLN A 154 35.46 -5.63 -38.82
CA GLN A 154 36.43 -4.71 -39.41
C GLN A 154 37.03 -5.28 -40.69
N VAL A 155 37.41 -6.56 -40.68
CA VAL A 155 37.96 -7.24 -41.86
C VAL A 155 36.89 -7.42 -42.94
N LEU A 156 35.63 -7.69 -42.57
CA LEU A 156 34.56 -7.90 -43.54
C LEU A 156 34.01 -6.62 -44.16
N ARG A 157 33.81 -5.56 -43.37
CA ARG A 157 33.13 -4.32 -43.80
C ARG A 157 34.09 -3.20 -44.21
N HIS A 158 35.28 -3.15 -43.63
CA HIS A 158 36.22 -2.03 -43.79
C HIS A 158 37.63 -2.47 -44.22
N PHE A 159 37.75 -3.57 -44.95
CA PHE A 159 39.04 -4.04 -45.45
C PHE A 159 39.76 -2.94 -46.26
N GLY A 160 40.98 -2.58 -45.84
CA GLY A 160 41.78 -1.54 -46.49
C GLY A 160 41.35 -0.09 -46.22
N ARG A 161 40.27 0.13 -45.45
CA ARG A 161 39.86 1.45 -44.97
C ARG A 161 40.43 1.71 -43.57
N VAL A 162 40.92 2.94 -43.36
CA VAL A 162 41.52 3.38 -42.09
C VAL A 162 40.75 4.53 -41.44
N ASP A 163 39.70 5.02 -42.08
CA ASP A 163 38.89 6.15 -41.61
C ASP A 163 37.77 5.73 -40.65
N ARG A 164 37.48 4.42 -40.54
CA ARG A 164 36.49 3.86 -39.62
C ARG A 164 36.94 2.53 -39.01
N VAL A 165 36.55 2.31 -37.76
CA VAL A 165 36.82 1.10 -36.99
C VAL A 165 35.50 0.58 -36.42
N ALA A 166 35.14 -0.65 -36.77
CA ALA A 166 34.00 -1.36 -36.19
C ALA A 166 34.27 -1.60 -34.70
N CYS A 167 33.53 -0.90 -33.84
CA CYS A 167 33.70 -0.89 -32.40
C CYS A 167 32.44 -1.41 -31.70
N ARG A 168 32.64 -2.13 -30.60
CA ARG A 168 31.62 -2.50 -29.63
C ARG A 168 31.95 -1.85 -28.29
N PHE A 169 31.06 -1.03 -27.78
CA PHE A 169 31.24 -0.35 -26.50
C PHE A 169 29.92 -0.26 -25.75
N ASP A 170 30.02 -0.16 -24.44
CA ASP A 170 28.85 0.09 -23.61
C ASP A 170 28.65 1.60 -23.46
N GLU A 171 27.44 2.07 -23.74
CA GLU A 171 27.00 3.41 -23.41
C GLU A 171 26.09 3.37 -22.18
N HIS A 172 26.22 4.39 -21.34
CA HIS A 172 25.37 4.54 -20.18
C HIS A 172 24.08 5.21 -20.58
N ASP A 173 22.97 4.50 -20.45
CA ASP A 173 21.64 5.07 -20.68
C ASP A 173 20.94 5.33 -19.34
N PHE A 174 20.41 6.54 -19.20
CA PHE A 174 19.56 6.93 -18.07
C PHE A 174 18.08 6.66 -18.35
N ASP A 175 17.72 6.33 -19.58
CA ASP A 175 16.36 6.03 -19.99
C ASP A 175 15.93 4.60 -19.61
N VAL A 176 16.10 4.29 -18.33
CA VAL A 176 15.83 2.98 -17.72
C VAL A 176 14.52 3.00 -16.97
N LEU A 177 13.99 1.80 -16.73
CA LEU A 177 12.71 1.59 -16.04
C LEU A 177 12.61 2.36 -14.71
N ASP A 178 13.68 2.33 -13.90
CA ASP A 178 13.73 2.97 -12.59
C ASP A 178 13.53 4.50 -12.68
N ASN A 179 14.13 5.14 -13.69
CA ASN A 179 14.05 6.59 -13.90
C ASN A 179 12.73 6.97 -14.57
N ARG A 180 12.30 6.21 -15.59
CA ARG A 180 11.00 6.40 -16.26
C ARG A 180 9.84 6.34 -15.27
N LEU A 181 9.90 5.42 -14.30
CA LEU A 181 8.88 5.29 -13.25
C LEU A 181 8.77 6.57 -12.39
N VAL A 182 9.91 7.10 -11.93
CA VAL A 182 9.94 8.33 -11.12
C VAL A 182 9.48 9.54 -11.95
N ALA A 183 9.96 9.66 -13.19
CA ALA A 183 9.58 10.72 -14.12
C ALA A 183 8.06 10.72 -14.40
N ALA A 184 7.48 9.56 -14.68
CA ALA A 184 6.05 9.41 -14.92
C ALA A 184 5.21 9.81 -13.69
N ALA A 185 5.63 9.40 -12.49
CA ALA A 185 4.94 9.80 -11.27
C ALA A 185 5.06 11.30 -10.96
N LEU A 186 6.23 11.91 -11.18
CA LEU A 186 6.41 13.36 -11.04
C LEU A 186 5.51 14.13 -12.00
N ARG A 187 5.47 13.71 -13.27
CA ARG A 187 4.59 14.29 -14.30
C ARG A 187 3.13 14.20 -13.90
N LEU A 188 2.68 13.03 -13.44
CA LEU A 188 1.31 12.83 -13.00
C LEU A 188 1.00 13.72 -11.79
N CYS A 189 1.86 13.68 -10.77
CA CYS A 189 1.70 14.47 -9.55
C CYS A 189 1.65 15.98 -9.83
N GLY A 190 2.57 16.50 -10.65
CA GLY A 190 2.69 17.93 -10.98
C GLY A 190 1.48 18.53 -11.71
N ARG A 191 0.63 17.70 -12.31
CA ARG A 191 -0.65 18.11 -12.91
C ARG A 191 -1.76 18.32 -11.88
N HIS A 192 -1.70 17.64 -10.74
CA HIS A 192 -2.83 17.51 -9.82
C HIS A 192 -2.62 18.13 -8.43
N VAL A 193 -1.36 18.37 -8.02
CA VAL A 193 -1.02 19.08 -6.78
C VAL A 193 -1.68 20.47 -6.72
N ALA A 194 -2.34 20.76 -5.60
CA ALA A 194 -3.06 22.00 -5.35
C ALA A 194 -2.12 23.11 -4.84
N ASP A 195 -1.21 22.80 -3.92
CA ASP A 195 -0.26 23.76 -3.37
C ASP A 195 0.75 24.27 -4.42
N GLU A 196 0.86 25.58 -4.59
CA GLU A 196 1.75 26.18 -5.61
C GLU A 196 3.24 25.97 -5.32
N GLY A 197 3.63 25.92 -4.04
CA GLY A 197 5.02 25.68 -3.62
C GLY A 197 5.44 24.25 -3.95
N VAL A 198 4.62 23.27 -3.56
CA VAL A 198 4.81 21.86 -3.89
C VAL A 198 4.78 21.66 -5.40
N ARG A 199 3.80 22.24 -6.11
CA ARG A 199 3.68 22.09 -7.58
C ARG A 199 4.92 22.61 -8.29
N ARG A 200 5.44 23.78 -7.87
CA ARG A 200 6.68 24.34 -8.41
C ARG A 200 7.85 23.39 -8.18
N ARG A 201 8.02 22.86 -6.97
CA ARG A 201 9.12 21.94 -6.65
C ARG A 201 9.02 20.65 -7.48
N VAL A 202 7.83 20.03 -7.55
CA VAL A 202 7.59 18.83 -8.36
C VAL A 202 7.93 19.07 -9.83
N ARG A 203 7.52 20.21 -10.41
CA ARG A 203 7.81 20.55 -11.82
C ARG A 203 9.31 20.73 -12.09
N ILE A 204 10.03 21.41 -11.20
CA ILE A 204 11.49 21.54 -11.34
C ILE A 204 12.17 20.17 -11.42
N VAL A 205 11.78 19.25 -10.54
CA VAL A 205 12.37 17.90 -10.52
C VAL A 205 11.90 17.06 -11.71
N GLN A 206 10.64 17.20 -12.11
CA GLN A 206 10.10 16.60 -13.33
C GLN A 206 10.93 17.00 -14.56
N ASP A 207 11.18 18.30 -14.75
CA ASP A 207 11.94 18.82 -15.90
C ASP A 207 13.38 18.28 -15.93
N LEU A 208 13.98 17.98 -14.78
CA LEU A 208 15.29 17.34 -14.71
C LEU A 208 15.26 15.86 -15.14
N PHE A 209 14.22 15.12 -14.76
CA PHE A 209 14.05 13.72 -15.17
C PHE A 209 13.67 13.59 -16.66
N GLU A 210 12.88 14.51 -17.20
CA GLU A 210 12.50 14.50 -18.62
C GLU A 210 13.66 14.85 -19.57
N GLN A 211 14.76 15.42 -19.06
CA GLN A 211 15.99 15.63 -19.85
C GLN A 211 16.80 14.35 -20.07
N ILE A 212 16.53 13.28 -19.30
CA ILE A 212 17.36 12.07 -19.27
C ILE A 212 16.59 10.78 -19.58
N CYS A 213 15.25 10.81 -19.54
CA CYS A 213 14.42 9.64 -19.81
C CYS A 213 13.06 10.03 -20.39
N GLU A 214 12.43 9.10 -21.11
CA GLU A 214 11.12 9.28 -21.74
C GLU A 214 10.03 8.54 -20.94
N PRO A 215 9.31 9.21 -20.02
CA PRO A 215 8.28 8.57 -19.20
C PRO A 215 7.06 8.06 -19.99
N ASP A 216 6.83 8.55 -21.21
CA ASP A 216 5.72 8.07 -22.06
C ASP A 216 5.93 6.62 -22.54
N GLN A 217 7.16 6.11 -22.48
CA GLN A 217 7.48 4.73 -22.81
C GLN A 217 7.26 3.75 -21.64
N LEU A 218 6.73 4.21 -20.50
CA LEU A 218 6.51 3.36 -19.33
C LEU A 218 5.27 2.48 -19.50
N ASP A 219 5.49 1.16 -19.63
CA ASP A 219 4.44 0.19 -19.36
C ASP A 219 4.35 -0.05 -17.84
N VAL A 220 3.33 0.52 -17.21
CA VAL A 220 3.11 0.44 -15.76
C VAL A 220 2.90 -0.99 -15.28
N VAL A 221 2.23 -1.85 -16.08
CA VAL A 221 1.94 -3.23 -15.71
C VAL A 221 3.22 -4.05 -15.74
N ALA A 222 4.00 -3.92 -16.81
CA ALA A 222 5.30 -4.57 -16.91
C ALA A 222 6.27 -4.04 -15.84
N ALA A 223 6.30 -2.73 -15.61
CA ALA A 223 7.15 -2.10 -14.60
C ALA A 223 6.94 -2.69 -13.21
N ARG A 224 5.68 -2.95 -12.82
CA ARG A 224 5.35 -3.53 -11.51
C ARG A 224 5.94 -4.94 -11.31
N GLN A 225 6.16 -5.68 -12.40
CA GLN A 225 6.73 -7.03 -12.38
C GLN A 225 8.26 -7.03 -12.50
N MET A 226 8.81 -6.04 -13.21
CA MET A 226 10.24 -5.99 -13.54
C MET A 226 11.07 -5.20 -12.52
N VAL A 227 10.50 -4.20 -11.85
CA VAL A 227 11.21 -3.45 -10.81
C VAL A 227 11.59 -4.39 -9.69
N SER A 228 12.90 -4.61 -9.57
CA SER A 228 13.51 -5.41 -8.53
C SER A 228 14.69 -4.67 -7.95
N TYR A 229 14.98 -4.92 -6.67
CA TYR A 229 15.99 -4.16 -5.96
C TYR A 229 17.26 -4.97 -5.78
N HIS A 230 18.37 -4.36 -6.16
CA HIS A 230 19.73 -4.86 -6.02
C HIS A 230 20.64 -3.71 -5.56
N ARG A 231 21.91 -4.02 -5.26
CA ARG A 231 22.87 -3.04 -4.71
C ARG A 231 22.98 -1.72 -5.50
N LEU A 232 22.69 -1.72 -6.81
CA LEU A 232 22.86 -0.54 -7.69
C LEU A 232 21.63 0.38 -7.72
N ASN A 233 20.46 -0.07 -7.28
CA ASN A 233 19.22 0.71 -7.27
C ASN A 233 18.49 0.64 -5.92
N ASP A 234 19.12 0.11 -4.87
CA ASP A 234 18.50 0.00 -3.54
C ASP A 234 18.09 1.38 -2.99
N HIS A 235 18.84 2.44 -3.35
CA HIS A 235 18.52 3.82 -2.99
C HIS A 235 17.26 4.38 -3.69
N TYR A 236 16.72 3.69 -4.70
CA TYR A 236 15.47 4.08 -5.37
C TYR A 236 14.21 3.69 -4.59
N ARG A 237 14.30 2.81 -3.60
CA ARG A 237 13.13 2.27 -2.87
C ARG A 237 12.15 3.34 -2.42
N ASP A 238 12.65 4.45 -1.88
CA ASP A 238 11.80 5.54 -1.40
C ASP A 238 11.03 6.20 -2.56
N ALA A 239 11.75 6.58 -3.61
CA ALA A 239 11.18 7.26 -4.77
C ALA A 239 10.21 6.35 -5.53
N HIS A 240 10.55 5.07 -5.71
CA HIS A 240 9.66 4.08 -6.32
C HIS A 240 8.41 3.85 -5.50
N THR A 241 8.52 3.73 -4.18
CA THR A 241 7.35 3.57 -3.30
C THR A 241 6.39 4.76 -3.45
N LEU A 242 6.92 5.98 -3.40
CA LEU A 242 6.12 7.20 -3.57
C LEU A 242 5.54 7.33 -4.99
N ALA A 243 6.31 6.93 -6.01
CA ALA A 243 5.85 6.89 -7.39
C ALA A 243 4.66 5.94 -7.55
N TRP A 244 4.75 4.74 -6.97
CA TRP A 244 3.66 3.78 -6.97
C TRP A 244 2.43 4.27 -6.21
N LEU A 245 2.60 4.97 -5.07
CA LEU A 245 1.47 5.59 -4.37
C LEU A 245 0.74 6.62 -5.24
N VAL A 246 1.48 7.45 -5.98
CA VAL A 246 0.90 8.43 -6.91
C VAL A 246 0.17 7.74 -8.06
N ILE A 247 0.81 6.76 -8.71
CA ILE A 247 0.25 6.04 -9.86
C ILE A 247 -0.97 5.21 -9.47
N ASP A 248 -0.91 4.47 -8.35
CA ASP A 248 -2.01 3.62 -7.87
C ASP A 248 -3.18 4.51 -7.38
N GLY A 249 -2.87 5.66 -6.78
CA GLY A 249 -3.87 6.58 -6.24
C GLY A 249 -4.62 7.38 -7.29
N LEU A 250 -3.93 7.93 -8.31
CA LEU A 250 -4.55 8.67 -9.43
C LEU A 250 -5.07 7.74 -10.53
N GLY A 251 -4.57 6.51 -10.60
CA GLY A 251 -4.94 5.52 -11.60
C GLY A 251 -4.15 5.67 -12.91
N VAL A 252 -3.88 4.53 -13.55
CA VAL A 252 -3.01 4.41 -14.74
C VAL A 252 -3.54 5.16 -15.96
N ARG A 253 -4.86 5.37 -16.07
CA ARG A 253 -5.45 6.05 -17.24
C ARG A 253 -5.20 7.55 -17.25
N ASP A 254 -5.04 8.17 -16.08
CA ASP A 254 -4.79 9.61 -15.97
C ASP A 254 -3.33 9.95 -16.38
N LEU A 255 -2.44 8.95 -16.50
CA LEU A 255 -1.11 9.10 -17.09
C LEU A 255 -1.15 9.50 -18.57
N PHE A 256 -2.15 9.00 -19.31
CA PHE A 256 -2.19 9.09 -20.78
C PHE A 256 -3.32 9.98 -21.33
N ASP A 257 -4.13 10.61 -20.47
CA ASP A 257 -5.15 11.57 -20.92
C ASP A 257 -4.53 12.98 -21.11
N PRO A 258 -4.42 13.48 -22.36
CA PRO A 258 -3.87 14.82 -22.62
C PRO A 258 -4.85 15.95 -22.29
N GLY A 259 -6.12 15.65 -21.97
CA GLY A 259 -7.23 16.61 -22.05
C GLY A 259 -8.02 16.92 -20.78
N GLY A 260 -7.69 16.36 -19.60
CA GLY A 260 -8.66 16.31 -18.50
C GLY A 260 -8.27 16.97 -17.17
N LEU A 261 -7.98 18.27 -17.10
CA LEU A 261 -7.78 18.98 -15.82
C LEU A 261 -9.09 19.28 -15.05
N SER A 262 -10.26 18.95 -15.59
CA SER A 262 -11.55 19.35 -14.99
C SER A 262 -11.98 18.48 -13.81
N CYS A 263 -11.61 17.20 -13.78
CA CYS A 263 -11.89 16.30 -12.66
C CYS A 263 -10.87 15.16 -12.54
N PHE A 264 -10.55 14.73 -11.33
CA PHE A 264 -9.66 13.59 -11.06
C PHE A 264 -9.94 12.97 -9.68
N ALA A 265 -9.42 11.78 -9.41
CA ALA A 265 -9.46 11.17 -8.08
C ALA A 265 -8.10 10.62 -7.69
N PHE A 266 -7.55 11.09 -6.56
CA PHE A 266 -6.43 10.46 -5.87
C PHE A 266 -6.96 9.80 -4.60
N LEU A 267 -7.05 8.46 -4.59
CA LEU A 267 -7.61 7.71 -3.46
C LEU A 267 -6.70 6.55 -3.05
N LEU A 268 -6.48 6.39 -1.74
CA LEU A 268 -5.74 5.28 -1.15
C LEU A 268 -6.68 4.30 -0.43
N ASP A 269 -6.45 3.00 -0.61
CA ASP A 269 -7.24 1.94 0.03
C ASP A 269 -6.76 1.69 1.47
N MET A 270 -7.59 2.05 2.45
CA MET A 270 -7.28 1.83 3.85
C MET A 270 -7.42 0.37 4.28
N ASN A 271 -8.18 -0.48 3.55
CA ASN A 271 -8.22 -1.91 3.86
C ASN A 271 -6.85 -2.54 3.63
N ALA A 272 -6.31 -2.39 2.42
CA ALA A 272 -5.00 -2.93 2.05
C ALA A 272 -3.88 -2.36 2.92
N LEU A 273 -3.92 -1.04 3.20
CA LEU A 273 -2.92 -0.40 4.04
C LEU A 273 -2.97 -0.92 5.49
N PHE A 274 -4.18 -1.07 6.06
CA PHE A 274 -4.34 -1.57 7.42
C PHE A 274 -4.00 -3.06 7.54
N GLU A 275 -4.37 -3.89 6.56
CA GLU A 275 -3.97 -5.31 6.49
C GLU A 275 -2.44 -5.44 6.51
N ARG A 276 -1.75 -4.67 5.67
CA ARG A 276 -0.29 -4.68 5.62
C ARG A 276 0.33 -4.18 6.92
N PHE A 277 -0.25 -3.15 7.54
CA PHE A 277 0.16 -2.66 8.85
C PHE A 277 0.07 -3.74 9.91
N VAL A 278 -1.09 -4.38 10.05
CA VAL A 278 -1.31 -5.45 11.03
C VAL A 278 -0.39 -6.63 10.76
N SER A 279 -0.20 -7.01 9.48
CA SER A 279 0.72 -8.07 9.08
C SER A 279 2.14 -7.84 9.59
N LEU A 280 2.69 -6.64 9.36
CA LEU A 280 4.03 -6.28 9.79
C LEU A 280 4.13 -6.14 11.31
N LEU A 281 3.11 -5.54 11.95
CA LEU A 281 3.04 -5.40 13.40
C LEU A 281 3.06 -6.78 14.08
N VAL A 282 2.17 -7.69 13.66
CA VAL A 282 2.07 -9.05 14.20
C VAL A 282 3.34 -9.85 13.93
N ALA A 283 3.90 -9.76 12.71
CA ALA A 283 5.17 -10.41 12.38
C ALA A 283 6.32 -9.93 13.28
N LYS A 284 6.43 -8.61 13.53
CA LYS A 284 7.44 -8.03 14.42
C LYS A 284 7.26 -8.49 15.87
N LEU A 285 6.02 -8.51 16.36
CA LEU A 285 5.72 -8.93 17.74
C LEU A 285 5.96 -10.43 17.97
N LEU A 286 5.58 -11.27 17.02
CA LEU A 286 5.58 -12.71 17.19
C LEU A 286 6.87 -13.39 16.69
N GLY A 287 7.54 -12.82 15.70
CA GLY A 287 8.77 -13.38 15.13
C GLY A 287 9.89 -13.54 16.17
N ALA A 288 10.05 -12.55 17.06
CA ALA A 288 11.00 -12.61 18.17
C ALA A 288 10.70 -13.72 19.20
N ARG A 289 9.49 -14.30 19.16
CA ARG A 289 8.99 -15.31 20.09
C ARG A 289 8.92 -16.71 19.45
N GLY A 290 9.51 -16.90 18.28
CA GLY A 290 9.59 -18.19 17.59
C GLY A 290 8.32 -18.60 16.82
N TYR A 291 7.32 -17.73 16.73
CA TYR A 291 6.14 -17.96 15.90
C TYR A 291 6.44 -17.62 14.44
N ARG A 292 5.85 -18.38 13.51
CA ARG A 292 5.92 -18.08 12.09
C ARG A 292 4.63 -17.42 11.65
N VAL A 293 4.71 -16.17 11.20
CA VAL A 293 3.58 -15.42 10.66
C VAL A 293 3.65 -15.48 9.13
N ARG A 294 2.61 -16.00 8.50
CA ARG A 294 2.50 -16.11 7.04
C ARG A 294 1.36 -15.22 6.56
N SER A 295 1.68 -14.21 5.75
CA SER A 295 0.70 -13.52 4.92
C SER A 295 0.57 -14.23 3.57
N GLN A 296 -0.56 -14.04 2.88
CA GLN A 296 -0.81 -14.60 1.53
C GLN A 296 -0.83 -16.14 1.45
N TYR A 297 -1.10 -16.82 2.56
CA TYR A 297 -1.24 -18.28 2.55
C TYR A 297 -2.55 -18.68 1.85
N ALA A 298 -2.47 -19.41 0.75
CA ALA A 298 -3.63 -19.92 0.03
C ALA A 298 -3.68 -21.45 0.09
N ASP A 299 -4.77 -22.00 0.62
CA ASP A 299 -4.98 -23.45 0.71
C ASP A 299 -6.11 -23.92 -0.20
N ARG A 300 -5.77 -24.73 -1.19
CA ARG A 300 -6.72 -25.33 -2.15
C ARG A 300 -7.26 -26.69 -1.69
N SER A 301 -6.75 -27.22 -0.58
CA SER A 301 -7.16 -28.53 -0.06
C SER A 301 -8.36 -28.48 0.89
N ILE A 302 -8.81 -27.27 1.26
CA ILE A 302 -9.85 -27.07 2.28
C ILE A 302 -11.26 -27.16 1.67
N ILE A 303 -11.48 -26.59 0.48
CA ILE A 303 -12.79 -26.62 -0.18
C ILE A 303 -12.67 -27.52 -1.41
N LEU A 304 -13.21 -28.73 -1.30
CA LEU A 304 -13.17 -29.75 -2.34
C LEU A 304 -14.59 -30.01 -2.87
N THR A 305 -14.67 -30.38 -4.15
CA THR A 305 -15.91 -30.92 -4.72
C THR A 305 -16.22 -32.28 -4.10
N ALA A 306 -17.41 -32.48 -3.56
CA ALA A 306 -17.76 -33.68 -2.80
C ALA A 306 -17.71 -34.99 -3.63
N ASP A 307 -17.95 -34.90 -4.93
CA ASP A 307 -18.00 -36.02 -5.87
C ASP A 307 -16.61 -36.46 -6.37
N THR A 308 -15.72 -35.51 -6.66
CA THR A 308 -14.40 -35.80 -7.25
C THR A 308 -13.21 -35.55 -6.33
N ASN A 309 -13.46 -34.99 -5.14
CA ASN A 309 -12.44 -34.56 -4.18
C ASN A 309 -11.39 -33.61 -4.76
N ARG A 310 -11.75 -32.85 -5.81
CA ARG A 310 -10.89 -31.87 -6.47
C ARG A 310 -11.03 -30.49 -5.81
N PRO A 311 -9.98 -29.65 -5.82
CA PRO A 311 -10.07 -28.28 -5.36
C PRO A 311 -11.19 -27.49 -6.05
N TYR A 312 -12.16 -27.01 -5.28
CA TYR A 312 -13.21 -26.12 -5.76
C TYR A 312 -12.85 -24.65 -5.55
N GLY A 313 -12.25 -24.34 -4.40
CA GLY A 313 -11.88 -22.98 -4.01
C GLY A 313 -10.59 -22.95 -3.20
N ARG A 314 -10.08 -21.74 -2.97
CA ARG A 314 -8.96 -21.47 -2.07
C ARG A 314 -9.45 -20.75 -0.83
N VAL A 315 -8.94 -21.13 0.33
CA VAL A 315 -9.14 -20.42 1.59
C VAL A 315 -7.87 -19.63 1.86
N VAL A 316 -8.02 -18.31 1.99
CA VAL A 316 -6.93 -17.37 2.14
C VAL A 316 -7.23 -16.50 3.35
N PRO A 317 -6.71 -16.80 4.55
CA PRO A 317 -6.71 -15.84 5.65
C PRO A 317 -5.67 -14.76 5.37
N ASP A 318 -5.90 -13.54 5.85
CA ASP A 318 -4.93 -12.44 5.72
C ASP A 318 -3.60 -12.81 6.41
N LEU A 319 -3.72 -13.46 7.57
CA LEU A 319 -2.60 -13.96 8.36
C LEU A 319 -2.85 -15.36 8.89
N LEU A 320 -1.83 -16.21 8.78
CA LEU A 320 -1.79 -17.52 9.42
C LEU A 320 -0.58 -17.59 10.34
N ILE A 321 -0.83 -17.78 11.63
CA ILE A 321 0.20 -17.84 12.66
C ILE A 321 0.42 -19.30 13.03
N ASP A 322 1.62 -19.80 12.78
CA ASP A 322 2.03 -21.13 13.24
C ASP A 322 2.71 -21.01 14.60
N ARG A 323 2.20 -21.77 15.57
CA ARG A 323 2.81 -21.87 16.89
C ARG A 323 4.10 -22.70 16.84
N PRO A 324 5.11 -22.35 17.67
CA PRO A 324 6.29 -23.19 17.82
C PRO A 324 5.94 -24.49 18.58
N GLY A 325 6.54 -25.60 18.13
CA GLY A 325 6.42 -26.90 18.78
C GLY A 325 5.31 -27.80 18.19
N PRO A 326 5.41 -29.13 18.38
CA PRO A 326 4.37 -30.08 17.97
C PRO A 326 3.25 -30.22 19.03
N PRO A 327 1.97 -30.38 18.64
CA PRO A 327 1.48 -30.32 17.26
C PRO A 327 1.52 -28.89 16.71
N GLN A 328 1.72 -28.75 15.40
CA GLN A 328 1.81 -27.44 14.73
C GLN A 328 0.42 -26.79 14.70
N GLU A 329 0.06 -26.11 15.78
CA GLU A 329 -1.17 -25.35 15.88
C GLU A 329 -1.12 -24.11 14.99
N ARG A 330 -2.24 -23.83 14.33
CA ARG A 330 -2.39 -22.70 13.42
C ARG A 330 -3.52 -21.81 13.91
N LEU A 331 -3.28 -20.51 13.92
CA LEU A 331 -4.28 -19.50 14.20
C LEU A 331 -4.47 -18.65 12.96
N ALA A 332 -5.66 -18.73 12.37
CA ALA A 332 -6.06 -17.84 11.30
C ALA A 332 -6.53 -16.50 11.88
N VAL A 333 -6.03 -15.44 11.28
CA VAL A 333 -6.35 -14.07 11.63
C VAL A 333 -6.78 -13.34 10.36
N ASP A 334 -7.90 -12.64 10.45
CA ASP A 334 -8.44 -11.83 9.37
C ASP A 334 -8.54 -10.38 9.85
N VAL A 335 -8.17 -9.46 8.97
CA VAL A 335 -7.95 -8.05 9.27
C VAL A 335 -8.99 -7.23 8.53
N LYS A 336 -9.81 -6.50 9.29
CA LYS A 336 -10.91 -5.72 8.72
C LYS A 336 -10.78 -4.25 9.11
N TYR A 337 -10.74 -3.37 8.13
CA TYR A 337 -10.78 -1.93 8.36
C TYR A 337 -12.24 -1.45 8.46
N LYS A 338 -12.88 -1.72 9.61
CA LYS A 338 -14.31 -1.44 9.88
C LYS A 338 -14.52 -0.96 11.32
N LEU A 339 -15.57 -0.16 11.54
CA LEU A 339 -15.95 0.43 12.84
C LEU A 339 -16.65 -0.57 13.79
N TYR A 340 -16.00 -1.69 14.13
CA TYR A 340 -16.60 -2.75 14.94
C TYR A 340 -16.62 -2.50 16.46
N ASP A 341 -16.04 -1.41 16.91
CA ASP A 341 -16.22 -0.91 18.27
C ASP A 341 -17.50 -0.05 18.42
N GLU A 342 -17.97 0.54 17.32
CA GLU A 342 -19.25 1.26 17.25
C GLU A 342 -20.41 0.39 16.73
N ARG A 343 -20.11 -0.62 15.89
CA ARG A 343 -21.09 -1.47 15.21
C ARG A 343 -20.86 -2.95 15.53
N ARG A 344 -21.90 -3.76 15.39
CA ARG A 344 -21.75 -5.23 15.48
C ARG A 344 -20.90 -5.75 14.32
N LEU A 345 -20.19 -6.85 14.57
CA LEU A 345 -19.52 -7.62 13.52
C LEU A 345 -20.54 -8.00 12.44
N ALA A 346 -20.20 -7.73 11.18
CA ALA A 346 -21.09 -8.06 10.08
C ALA A 346 -21.13 -9.57 9.85
N PRO A 347 -22.28 -10.13 9.42
CA PRO A 347 -22.46 -11.58 9.26
C PRO A 347 -21.40 -12.22 8.36
N ASP A 348 -21.05 -11.58 7.25
CA ASP A 348 -20.09 -12.12 6.29
C ASP A 348 -18.70 -12.32 6.91
N ASP A 349 -18.25 -11.36 7.74
CA ASP A 349 -16.97 -11.45 8.44
C ASP A 349 -17.01 -12.52 9.55
N LEU A 350 -18.17 -12.72 10.19
CA LEU A 350 -18.37 -13.82 11.15
C LEU A 350 -18.33 -15.18 10.47
N TYR A 351 -18.98 -15.33 9.31
CA TYR A 351 -18.97 -16.57 8.53
C TYR A 351 -17.57 -16.89 8.02
N GLN A 352 -16.83 -15.87 7.56
CA GLN A 352 -15.45 -16.01 7.13
C GLN A 352 -14.54 -16.44 8.30
N ALA A 353 -14.64 -15.78 9.45
CA ALA A 353 -13.87 -16.16 10.65
C ALA A 353 -14.24 -17.57 11.15
N PHE A 354 -15.52 -17.95 11.09
CA PHE A 354 -15.95 -19.30 11.45
C PHE A 354 -15.37 -20.36 10.50
N LEU A 355 -15.40 -20.12 9.19
CA LEU A 355 -14.78 -21.00 8.20
C LEU A 355 -13.30 -21.22 8.53
N TYR A 356 -12.57 -20.15 8.84
CA TYR A 356 -11.16 -20.26 9.23
C TYR A 356 -10.96 -21.04 10.53
N ALA A 357 -11.75 -20.76 11.56
CA ALA A 357 -11.68 -21.47 12.83
C ALA A 357 -11.90 -22.97 12.65
N TYR A 358 -12.86 -23.35 11.80
CA TYR A 358 -13.16 -24.75 11.48
C TYR A 358 -12.05 -25.39 10.64
N ALA A 359 -11.58 -24.70 9.60
CA ALA A 359 -10.65 -25.25 8.62
C ALA A 359 -9.22 -25.42 9.15
N PHE A 360 -8.78 -24.54 10.06
CA PHE A 360 -7.41 -24.56 10.60
C PHE A 360 -7.30 -25.19 11.99
N LYS A 361 -8.39 -25.76 12.53
CA LYS A 361 -8.34 -26.48 13.82
C LYS A 361 -7.42 -27.70 13.72
N VAL A 362 -6.64 -27.94 14.77
CA VAL A 362 -5.84 -29.16 14.90
C VAL A 362 -6.57 -30.12 15.84
N GLY A 363 -6.76 -31.36 15.40
CA GLY A 363 -7.40 -32.41 16.20
C GLY A 363 -6.66 -32.62 17.52
N GLY A 364 -7.39 -32.62 18.64
CA GLY A 364 -6.83 -32.76 19.98
C GLY A 364 -6.20 -31.49 20.58
N SER A 365 -6.29 -30.33 19.90
CA SER A 365 -5.83 -29.07 20.49
C SER A 365 -6.67 -28.67 21.71
N PRO A 366 -6.05 -28.31 22.84
CA PRO A 366 -6.76 -27.84 24.04
C PRO A 366 -7.49 -26.50 23.81
N GLN A 367 -7.17 -25.76 22.75
CA GLN A 367 -7.78 -24.46 22.43
C GLN A 367 -8.99 -24.56 21.49
N GLY A 368 -9.26 -25.73 20.92
CA GLY A 368 -10.38 -25.95 20.00
C GLY A 368 -10.28 -25.18 18.69
N ALA A 369 -11.41 -25.05 17.98
CA ALA A 369 -11.51 -24.29 16.74
C ALA A 369 -11.54 -22.79 17.04
N ARG A 370 -10.52 -22.05 16.60
CA ARG A 370 -10.36 -20.63 16.92
C ARG A 370 -9.93 -19.79 15.72
N ALA A 371 -10.48 -18.58 15.62
CA ALA A 371 -10.02 -17.54 14.70
C ALA A 371 -10.03 -16.16 15.39
N VAL A 372 -9.24 -15.23 14.85
CA VAL A 372 -9.17 -13.85 15.34
C VAL A 372 -9.53 -12.88 14.22
N LEU A 373 -10.32 -11.86 14.56
CA LEU A 373 -10.53 -10.68 13.72
C LEU A 373 -9.76 -9.51 14.32
N ILE A 374 -8.91 -8.84 13.55
CA ILE A 374 -8.25 -7.60 13.97
C ILE A 374 -8.89 -6.44 13.24
N TYR A 375 -9.28 -5.40 13.96
CA TYR A 375 -9.89 -4.21 13.39
C TYR A 375 -9.35 -2.93 14.04
N PRO A 376 -9.50 -1.75 13.41
CA PRO A 376 -9.09 -0.49 14.01
C PRO A 376 -10.08 -0.04 15.10
N ALA A 377 -9.57 0.36 16.27
CA ALA A 377 -10.38 0.90 17.36
C ALA A 377 -10.40 2.44 17.35
N THR A 378 -11.58 3.02 17.49
CA THR A 378 -11.82 4.44 17.81
C THR A 378 -11.86 4.69 19.32
N ARG A 379 -12.24 3.67 20.11
CA ARG A 379 -12.40 3.79 21.57
C ARG A 379 -11.41 2.89 22.31
N GLY A 380 -10.59 3.51 23.15
CA GLY A 380 -9.60 2.79 23.95
C GLY A 380 -8.41 2.28 23.12
N LEU A 381 -7.36 1.84 23.82
CA LEU A 381 -6.14 1.35 23.17
C LEU A 381 -6.34 -0.05 22.57
N ILE A 382 -7.11 -0.88 23.26
CA ILE A 382 -7.49 -2.21 22.81
C ILE A 382 -8.92 -2.53 23.26
N THR A 383 -9.70 -3.11 22.36
CA THR A 383 -11.03 -3.65 22.65
C THR A 383 -11.08 -5.12 22.26
N ALA A 384 -11.82 -5.95 22.97
CA ALA A 384 -11.95 -7.36 22.61
C ALA A 384 -13.36 -7.87 22.84
N THR A 385 -13.94 -8.46 21.80
CA THR A 385 -15.23 -9.15 21.84
C THR A 385 -14.99 -10.62 21.57
N ARG A 386 -15.38 -11.49 22.50
CA ARG A 386 -15.29 -12.94 22.34
C ARG A 386 -16.67 -13.51 22.03
N LEU A 387 -16.74 -14.25 20.93
CA LEU A 387 -17.95 -14.92 20.48
C LEU A 387 -17.73 -16.42 20.48
N ARG A 388 -18.78 -17.16 20.83
CA ARG A 388 -18.81 -18.62 20.74
C ARG A 388 -19.90 -19.01 19.77
N VAL A 389 -19.52 -19.73 18.72
CA VAL A 389 -20.46 -20.34 17.78
C VAL A 389 -20.74 -21.75 18.27
N LEU A 390 -21.97 -22.00 18.69
CA LEU A 390 -22.42 -23.29 19.20
C LEU A 390 -23.10 -24.07 18.08
N PRO A 391 -22.70 -25.33 17.83
CA PRO A 391 -23.48 -26.21 16.97
C PRO A 391 -24.83 -26.57 17.63
N VAL A 392 -25.85 -26.86 16.82
CA VAL A 392 -27.19 -27.22 17.29
C VAL A 392 -27.23 -28.64 17.89
N SER A 393 -26.33 -29.52 17.46
CA SER A 393 -26.39 -30.96 17.79
C SER A 393 -25.05 -31.61 18.12
N GLU A 394 -23.95 -30.85 18.19
CA GLU A 394 -22.60 -31.34 18.52
C GLU A 394 -22.02 -30.64 19.77
N PRO A 395 -20.94 -31.17 20.39
CA PRO A 395 -20.33 -30.51 21.55
C PRO A 395 -19.26 -29.46 21.21
N SER A 396 -18.73 -29.45 19.98
CA SER A 396 -17.56 -28.63 19.63
C SER A 396 -17.96 -27.21 19.21
N SER A 397 -17.75 -26.22 20.10
CA SER A 397 -17.92 -24.80 19.77
C SER A 397 -16.69 -24.21 19.08
N ALA A 398 -16.90 -23.26 18.16
CA ALA A 398 -15.81 -22.41 17.64
C ALA A 398 -15.75 -21.08 18.42
N GLU A 399 -14.55 -20.60 18.71
CA GLU A 399 -14.32 -19.30 19.33
C GLU A 399 -13.81 -18.28 18.30
N ILE A 400 -14.49 -17.15 18.20
CA ILE A 400 -14.05 -16.01 17.39
C ILE A 400 -13.73 -14.88 18.34
N THR A 401 -12.49 -14.40 18.33
CA THR A 401 -12.09 -13.21 19.09
C THR A 401 -11.91 -12.04 18.13
N ALA A 402 -12.74 -11.00 18.22
CA ALA A 402 -12.52 -9.75 17.52
C ALA A 402 -11.79 -8.77 18.43
N VAL A 403 -10.63 -8.27 18.00
CA VAL A 403 -9.78 -7.34 18.75
C VAL A 403 -9.59 -6.04 17.97
N GLY A 404 -9.97 -4.93 18.61
CA GLY A 404 -9.76 -3.59 18.09
C GLY A 404 -8.42 -3.03 18.55
N ILE A 405 -7.66 -2.38 17.66
CA ILE A 405 -6.39 -1.73 17.98
C ILE A 405 -6.39 -0.25 17.63
N ALA A 406 -5.94 0.60 18.54
CA ALA A 406 -5.76 2.03 18.25
C ALA A 406 -4.51 2.22 17.37
N ILE A 407 -4.70 2.59 16.10
CA ILE A 407 -3.62 2.72 15.10
C ILE A 407 -2.51 3.68 15.58
N PRO A 408 -2.81 4.91 16.06
CA PRO A 408 -1.77 5.84 16.47
C PRO A 408 -0.90 5.32 17.63
N ALA A 409 -1.53 4.65 18.61
CA ALA A 409 -0.83 4.08 19.74
C ALA A 409 0.04 2.88 19.32
N ALA A 410 -0.50 2.00 18.46
CA ALA A 410 0.23 0.88 17.90
C ALA A 410 1.46 1.33 17.09
N LEU A 411 1.32 2.39 16.28
CA LEU A 411 2.43 3.00 15.54
C LEU A 411 3.49 3.57 16.49
N ALA A 412 3.10 4.27 17.55
CA ALA A 412 4.03 4.83 18.54
C ALA A 412 4.84 3.73 19.26
N GLU A 413 4.19 2.64 19.66
CA GLU A 413 4.86 1.46 20.23
C GLU A 413 5.83 0.83 19.22
N ALA A 414 5.37 0.64 17.98
CA ALA A 414 6.16 -0.02 16.94
C ALA A 414 7.40 0.78 16.51
N LYS A 415 7.31 2.12 16.47
CA LYS A 415 8.42 3.04 16.17
C LYS A 415 9.48 3.03 17.27
N THR A 416 9.06 2.95 18.54
CA THR A 416 9.98 2.92 19.68
C THR A 416 10.50 1.51 20.01
N ALA A 417 10.06 0.49 19.26
CA ALA A 417 10.33 -0.92 19.52
C ALA A 417 9.98 -1.35 20.96
N ARG A 418 9.00 -0.67 21.57
CA ARG A 418 8.51 -0.97 22.92
C ARG A 418 7.28 -1.87 22.84
N VAL A 419 7.19 -2.82 23.76
CA VAL A 419 5.95 -3.57 24.00
C VAL A 419 5.12 -2.74 24.96
N GLY A 420 4.09 -2.05 24.43
CA GLY A 420 3.14 -1.28 25.23
C GLY A 420 1.77 -1.96 25.33
N PRO A 421 0.75 -1.26 25.85
CA PRO A 421 -0.58 -1.82 26.09
C PRO A 421 -1.24 -2.45 24.85
N VAL A 422 -1.05 -1.86 23.66
CA VAL A 422 -1.62 -2.42 22.43
C VAL A 422 -0.92 -3.73 22.07
N SER A 423 0.41 -3.74 22.11
CA SER A 423 1.22 -4.93 21.84
C SER A 423 0.96 -6.05 22.85
N GLU A 424 0.86 -5.74 24.14
CA GLU A 424 0.55 -6.71 25.20
C GLU A 424 -0.83 -7.33 25.00
N GLY A 425 -1.83 -6.50 24.70
CA GLY A 425 -3.18 -6.96 24.48
C GLY A 425 -3.30 -7.82 23.22
N LEU A 426 -2.61 -7.45 22.12
CA LEU A 426 -2.51 -8.29 20.92
C LEU A 426 -1.85 -9.63 21.23
N LEU A 427 -0.73 -9.64 21.96
CA LEU A 427 -0.06 -10.87 22.38
C LEU A 427 -1.01 -11.77 23.19
N LYS A 428 -1.70 -11.21 24.18
CA LYS A 428 -2.67 -11.94 24.99
C LYS A 428 -3.77 -12.59 24.16
N VAL A 429 -4.24 -11.92 23.11
CA VAL A 429 -5.25 -12.48 22.19
C VAL A 429 -4.63 -13.55 21.30
N LEU A 430 -3.51 -13.27 20.63
CA LEU A 430 -2.96 -14.17 19.60
C LEU A 430 -2.34 -15.44 20.20
N VAL A 431 -1.58 -15.30 21.29
CA VAL A 431 -0.79 -16.40 21.85
C VAL A 431 -1.24 -16.84 23.26
N GLY A 432 -2.15 -16.11 23.89
CA GLY A 432 -2.52 -16.31 25.30
C GLY A 432 -1.60 -15.54 26.25
N SER A 433 -1.85 -15.62 27.56
CA SER A 433 -0.93 -15.03 28.54
C SER A 433 0.47 -15.64 28.36
N PRO A 434 1.56 -14.84 28.37
CA PRO A 434 2.90 -15.41 28.35
C PRO A 434 3.04 -16.34 29.55
N THR A 435 3.21 -17.64 29.29
CA THR A 435 3.64 -18.58 30.32
C THR A 435 4.97 -18.07 30.85
N ALA A 436 5.05 -17.92 32.18
CA ALA A 436 6.28 -17.60 32.88
C ALA A 436 7.43 -18.46 32.33
N GLU A 437 8.61 -17.84 32.20
CA GLU A 437 9.84 -18.53 31.81
C GLU A 437 9.99 -19.87 32.57
N PRO A 438 10.52 -20.93 31.94
CA PRO A 438 10.93 -22.09 32.69
C PRO A 438 12.02 -21.64 33.66
N SER A 439 11.64 -21.59 34.95
CA SER A 439 12.53 -21.36 36.08
C SER A 439 13.84 -22.08 35.86
N SER A 440 14.92 -21.31 35.76
CA SER A 440 16.29 -21.79 35.84
C SER A 440 16.48 -22.48 37.18
N VAL A 441 16.22 -23.80 37.23
CA VAL A 441 16.63 -24.63 38.35
C VAL A 441 18.14 -24.83 38.21
N SER A 442 18.85 -23.88 38.82
CA SER A 442 20.02 -24.07 39.67
C SER A 442 20.75 -25.41 39.49
N ARG A 443 21.88 -25.37 38.75
CA ARG A 443 22.98 -26.30 39.00
C ARG A 443 23.58 -25.94 40.36
N ALA A 444 23.15 -26.64 41.40
CA ALA A 444 23.89 -26.72 42.64
C ALA A 444 25.08 -27.69 42.46
N ARG A 445 26.25 -27.15 42.82
CA ARG A 445 27.57 -27.73 43.06
C ARG A 445 27.77 -29.23 42.94
#